data_AF-A0A3S4BHJ0-F1
#
_entry.id   AF-A0A3S4BHJ0-F1
#
_cell.length_a   1.000
_cell.length_b   1.000
_cell.length_c   1.000
_cell.angle_alpha   90.00
_cell.angle_beta   90.00
_cell.angle_gamma   90.00
#
_symmetry.space_group_name_H-M   'P 1'
#
loop_
_entity.id
_entity.type
_entity.pdbx_description
1 polymer ?
#
loop_
_entity_poly.entity_id
_entity_poly.type
_entity_poly.pdbx_seq_one_letter_code
_entity_poly.pdbx_strand_id
1 'polypeptide(L)'
;MDTDQEIFDAALQADPAPVTDVTDQGHGQPQAPDQPEPGLTRDERGRFAGKAEPAPEPSAPEPQPRDQDHRVPLRELLDERERRQTLAAEIAEERRQRETLQRQIAEMQRASQPRPHTPDIFEDPHGFIGQVEQRFEERLRAQEANFSLRLAHRQYGEEFEAAYESLIKAGHAGDRIAVQRVMAAADPGEAVVKWHRERQMVEKTGGDLDGYLKKREEELLSDPEFLKRVGEKLRAQQASTPGRPAPVVNLPPSLSRTPSAAPAASDGGDDMSDAGLFRHAVRR
;
A
#
# COMPACT_ATOMS: atom_id res chain seq x y z
N MET A 1 -17.97 20.51 18.46
CA MET A 1 -17.86 19.56 17.34
C MET A 1 -17.06 20.28 16.25
N ASP A 2 -15.85 20.73 16.60
CA ASP A 2 -15.12 21.78 15.87
C ASP A 2 -13.73 21.30 15.43
N THR A 3 -13.39 20.05 15.72
CA THR A 3 -12.09 19.44 15.43
C THR A 3 -11.82 19.26 13.94
N ASP A 4 -12.84 19.00 13.14
CA ASP A 4 -12.67 18.64 11.72
C ASP A 4 -12.27 19.83 10.86
N GLN A 5 -12.72 21.03 11.24
CA GLN A 5 -12.40 22.27 10.55
C GLN A 5 -10.98 22.76 10.92
N GLU A 6 -10.55 22.57 12.17
CA GLU A 6 -9.19 22.91 12.63
C GLU A 6 -8.11 22.00 12.01
N ILE A 7 -8.43 20.73 11.77
CA ILE A 7 -7.51 19.79 11.08
C ILE A 7 -7.33 20.19 9.61
N PHE A 8 -8.39 20.68 8.98
CA PHE A 8 -8.35 21.19 7.61
C PHE A 8 -7.50 22.46 7.48
N ASP A 9 -7.68 23.43 8.40
CA ASP A 9 -6.90 24.67 8.40
C ASP A 9 -5.41 24.42 8.68
N ALA A 10 -5.08 23.46 9.54
CA ALA A 10 -3.69 23.09 9.84
C ALA A 10 -2.97 22.39 8.68
N ALA A 11 -3.70 21.74 7.77
CA ALA A 11 -3.14 21.10 6.58
C ALA A 11 -2.93 22.08 5.42
N LEU A 12 -3.77 23.13 5.31
CA LEU A 12 -3.65 24.16 4.29
C LEU A 12 -2.56 25.21 4.60
N GLN A 13 -2.27 25.48 5.88
CA GLN A 13 -1.31 26.50 6.31
C GLN A 13 0.16 26.00 6.42
N ALA A 14 0.45 24.79 5.95
CA ALA A 14 1.81 24.28 5.88
C ALA A 14 2.57 24.95 4.71
N ASP A 15 3.20 26.10 4.99
CA ASP A 15 4.05 26.84 4.06
C ASP A 15 5.15 25.95 3.43
N PRO A 16 5.41 26.06 2.12
CA PRO A 16 6.53 25.40 1.47
C PRO A 16 7.85 26.05 1.93
N ALA A 17 8.78 25.22 2.42
CA ALA A 17 10.13 25.66 2.75
C ALA A 17 10.82 26.34 1.56
N PRO A 18 11.61 27.41 1.78
CA PRO A 18 12.25 28.15 0.70
C PRO A 18 13.31 27.29 0.01
N VAL A 19 13.16 27.15 -1.30
CA VAL A 19 14.15 26.58 -2.21
C VAL A 19 15.26 27.62 -2.37
N THR A 20 16.45 27.34 -1.82
CA THR A 20 17.66 28.09 -2.16
C THR A 20 18.31 27.42 -3.36
N ASP A 21 18.27 28.11 -4.50
CA ASP A 21 19.05 27.85 -5.70
C ASP A 21 20.23 28.83 -5.73
N VAL A 22 21.48 28.32 -5.70
CA VAL A 22 22.67 29.05 -6.16
C VAL A 22 23.68 28.07 -6.77
N THR A 23 24.07 28.45 -7.98
CA THR A 23 24.88 27.84 -9.04
C THR A 23 26.40 27.86 -8.79
N ASP A 24 27.09 26.80 -9.24
CA ASP A 24 28.40 26.71 -9.94
C ASP A 24 29.68 27.44 -9.44
N GLN A 25 30.74 26.68 -9.09
CA GLN A 25 32.06 26.67 -9.80
C GLN A 25 33.15 25.82 -9.09
N GLY A 26 33.66 24.81 -9.81
CA GLY A 26 35.09 24.61 -10.16
C GLY A 26 36.23 24.45 -9.12
N HIS A 27 36.71 23.19 -9.01
CA HIS A 27 38.11 22.71 -8.92
C HIS A 27 38.92 22.72 -7.60
N GLY A 28 39.46 21.53 -7.27
CA GLY A 28 40.69 21.39 -6.46
C GLY A 28 40.78 20.16 -5.55
N GLN A 29 41.12 18.99 -6.10
CA GLN A 29 41.87 17.95 -5.35
C GLN A 29 43.37 18.30 -5.39
N PRO A 30 44.30 17.67 -4.63
CA PRO A 30 44.16 16.56 -3.64
C PRO A 30 44.98 16.77 -2.33
N GLN A 31 44.70 15.99 -1.28
CA GLN A 31 45.70 15.30 -0.42
C GLN A 31 45.04 14.48 0.71
N ALA A 32 45.33 13.18 0.70
CA ALA A 32 45.32 12.25 1.84
C ALA A 32 46.80 12.09 2.30
N PRO A 33 47.17 11.49 3.47
CA PRO A 33 46.51 10.33 4.12
C PRO A 33 46.55 10.23 5.67
N ASP A 34 45.88 9.16 6.14
CA ASP A 34 46.06 8.38 7.38
C ASP A 34 45.66 8.98 8.74
N GLN A 35 44.63 8.42 9.40
CA GLN A 35 44.69 7.13 10.09
C GLN A 35 43.28 6.52 10.40
N PRO A 36 43.18 5.18 10.52
CA PRO A 36 41.92 4.40 10.63
C PRO A 36 41.62 3.90 12.05
N GLU A 37 40.35 3.62 12.38
CA GLU A 37 39.86 2.79 13.51
C GLU A 37 38.37 2.43 13.21
N PRO A 38 37.80 1.34 13.74
CA PRO A 38 37.59 0.13 12.94
C PRO A 38 36.12 -0.29 12.79
N GLY A 39 35.84 -0.93 11.65
CA GLY A 39 35.04 -2.16 11.60
C GLY A 39 33.52 -2.03 11.75
N LEU A 40 32.84 -1.93 10.62
CA LEU A 40 31.59 -2.65 10.30
C LEU A 40 31.46 -2.64 8.77
N THR A 41 32.11 -3.59 8.10
CA THR A 41 31.98 -3.74 6.66
C THR A 41 30.57 -4.22 6.32
N ARG A 42 29.88 -3.43 5.50
CA ARG A 42 28.57 -3.73 4.91
C ARG A 42 28.82 -4.59 3.68
N ASP A 43 28.00 -5.61 3.45
CA ASP A 43 28.12 -6.42 2.22
C ASP A 43 27.67 -5.60 0.99
N GLU A 44 28.06 -6.03 -0.22
CA GLU A 44 27.75 -5.34 -1.50
C GLU A 44 26.25 -5.27 -1.84
N ARG A 45 25.37 -5.73 -0.95
CA ARG A 45 23.90 -5.62 -1.03
C ARG A 45 23.30 -4.86 0.15
N GLY A 46 24.13 -4.14 0.90
CA GLY A 46 23.66 -3.11 1.84
C GLY A 46 23.02 -3.64 3.12
N ARG A 47 23.29 -4.87 3.56
CA ARG A 47 22.81 -5.40 4.85
C ARG A 47 23.97 -5.55 5.85
N PHE A 48 23.63 -5.46 7.13
CA PHE A 48 24.60 -5.69 8.21
C PHE A 48 24.78 -7.20 8.40
N ALA A 49 26.03 -7.66 8.51
CA ALA A 49 26.34 -9.06 8.77
C ALA A 49 25.76 -9.48 10.13
N GLY A 50 24.76 -10.37 10.10
CA GLY A 50 24.19 -11.01 11.28
C GLY A 50 25.24 -11.87 11.98
N LYS A 51 25.34 -11.69 13.30
CA LYS A 51 26.18 -12.50 14.18
C LYS A 51 25.71 -13.95 14.13
N ALA A 52 26.66 -14.84 13.89
CA ALA A 52 26.45 -16.28 13.73
C ALA A 52 25.74 -16.94 14.93
N GLU A 53 24.79 -17.81 14.60
CA GLU A 53 24.31 -18.90 15.45
C GLU A 53 25.45 -19.83 15.89
N PRO A 54 25.30 -20.46 17.05
CA PRO A 54 25.58 -21.89 17.17
C PRO A 54 24.28 -22.69 17.41
N ALA A 55 24.23 -23.84 16.75
CA ALA A 55 23.10 -24.76 16.62
C ALA A 55 22.94 -25.70 17.87
N PRO A 56 22.05 -26.71 17.86
CA PRO A 56 21.00 -26.91 18.86
C PRO A 56 21.29 -28.04 19.88
N GLU A 57 20.66 -27.97 21.05
CA GLU A 57 20.50 -29.13 21.96
C GLU A 57 19.01 -29.49 22.10
N PRO A 58 18.63 -30.78 22.10
CA PRO A 58 17.25 -31.22 22.19
C PRO A 58 16.82 -31.26 23.65
N SER A 59 15.65 -30.72 23.97
CA SER A 59 14.98 -30.97 25.25
C SER A 59 13.51 -31.33 25.01
N ALA A 60 13.14 -32.42 25.64
CA ALA A 60 11.86 -33.14 25.54
C ALA A 60 10.65 -32.31 26.05
N PRO A 61 9.41 -32.71 25.70
CA PRO A 61 8.21 -31.94 25.97
C PRO A 61 7.60 -32.29 27.34
N GLU A 62 7.11 -31.28 28.06
CA GLU A 62 6.26 -31.46 29.26
C GLU A 62 5.35 -30.22 29.47
N PRO A 63 4.26 -30.31 30.25
CA PRO A 63 2.90 -30.41 29.71
C PRO A 63 2.02 -29.16 30.00
N GLN A 64 0.91 -29.05 29.28
CA GLN A 64 -0.13 -28.04 29.52
C GLN A 64 -0.79 -28.24 30.91
N PRO A 65 -1.01 -27.18 31.71
CA PRO A 65 -1.85 -27.29 32.90
C PRO A 65 -3.33 -27.29 32.50
N ARG A 66 -4.04 -28.26 33.07
CA ARG A 66 -5.50 -28.44 33.02
C ARG A 66 -6.23 -27.39 33.86
N ASP A 67 -7.48 -27.17 33.48
CA ASP A 67 -8.53 -26.41 34.16
C ASP A 67 -8.46 -26.49 35.70
N GLN A 68 -8.37 -25.34 36.35
CA GLN A 68 -8.55 -25.18 37.79
C GLN A 68 -9.79 -24.33 38.04
N ASP A 69 -10.72 -24.83 38.84
CA ASP A 69 -11.92 -24.13 39.30
C ASP A 69 -11.58 -22.75 39.90
N HIS A 70 -11.86 -21.69 39.13
CA HIS A 70 -11.55 -20.30 39.49
C HIS A 70 -12.54 -19.75 40.53
N ARG A 71 -12.37 -20.08 41.82
CA ARG A 71 -13.02 -19.35 42.91
C ARG A 71 -12.06 -18.31 43.49
N VAL A 72 -11.87 -17.20 42.76
CA VAL A 72 -11.06 -16.07 43.22
C VAL A 72 -11.70 -15.49 44.50
N PRO A 73 -10.98 -15.41 45.63
CA PRO A 73 -11.55 -14.86 46.86
C PRO A 73 -11.90 -13.38 46.67
N LEU A 74 -13.10 -12.99 47.10
CA LEU A 74 -13.65 -11.63 46.96
C LEU A 74 -12.71 -10.51 47.43
N ARG A 75 -11.83 -10.79 48.39
CA ARG A 75 -10.86 -9.82 48.91
C ARG A 75 -9.78 -9.46 47.87
N GLU A 76 -9.26 -10.44 47.14
CA GLU A 76 -8.29 -10.21 46.07
C GLU A 76 -8.91 -9.43 44.89
N LEU A 77 -10.19 -9.67 44.59
CA LEU A 77 -10.92 -8.90 43.58
C LEU A 77 -11.14 -7.44 43.99
N LEU A 78 -11.36 -7.18 45.28
CA LEU A 78 -11.50 -5.82 45.80
C LEU A 78 -10.15 -5.08 45.80
N ASP A 79 -9.07 -5.74 46.23
CA ASP A 79 -7.72 -5.18 46.22
C ASP A 79 -7.25 -4.89 44.78
N GLU A 80 -7.55 -5.77 43.82
CA GLU A 80 -7.26 -5.58 42.40
C GLU A 80 -8.10 -4.44 41.80
N ARG A 81 -9.37 -4.31 42.22
CA ARG A 81 -10.23 -3.20 41.79
C ARG A 81 -9.73 -1.87 42.33
N GLU A 82 -9.30 -1.82 43.58
CA GLU A 82 -8.77 -0.62 44.21
C GLU A 82 -7.46 -0.19 43.55
N ARG A 83 -6.53 -1.13 43.29
CA ARG A 83 -5.30 -0.86 42.51
C ARG A 83 -5.60 -0.34 41.11
N ARG A 84 -6.58 -0.92 40.42
CA ARG A 84 -6.99 -0.42 39.09
C ARG A 84 -7.59 0.97 39.17
N GLN A 85 -8.34 1.26 40.23
CA GLN A 85 -8.97 2.56 40.43
C GLN A 85 -7.93 3.63 40.73
N THR A 86 -6.91 3.34 41.55
CA THR A 86 -5.81 4.28 41.84
C THR A 86 -4.96 4.53 40.60
N LEU A 87 -4.57 3.47 39.89
CA LEU A 87 -3.83 3.61 38.62
C LEU A 87 -4.64 4.38 37.57
N ALA A 88 -5.95 4.13 37.47
CA ALA A 88 -6.81 4.89 36.56
C ALA A 88 -6.92 6.36 36.96
N ALA A 89 -6.95 6.67 38.26
CA ALA A 89 -6.96 8.04 38.76
C ALA A 89 -5.63 8.75 38.45
N GLU A 90 -4.49 8.10 38.70
CA GLU A 90 -3.16 8.63 38.39
C GLU A 90 -3.00 8.89 36.88
N ILE A 91 -3.40 7.93 36.03
CA ILE A 91 -3.39 8.11 34.57
C ILE A 91 -4.28 9.28 34.14
N ALA A 92 -5.45 9.45 34.78
CA ALA A 92 -6.36 10.55 34.47
C ALA A 92 -5.76 11.91 34.88
N GLU A 93 -5.07 11.98 36.02
CA GLU A 93 -4.37 13.19 36.46
C GLU A 93 -3.20 13.54 35.55
N GLU A 94 -2.35 12.57 35.20
CA GLU A 94 -1.25 12.78 34.25
C GLU A 94 -1.75 13.26 32.89
N ARG A 95 -2.85 12.68 32.39
CA ARG A 95 -3.48 13.13 31.14
C ARG A 95 -3.94 14.58 31.22
N ARG A 96 -4.61 14.97 32.30
CA ARG A 96 -5.04 16.37 32.51
C ARG A 96 -3.86 17.33 32.58
N GLN A 97 -2.79 16.94 33.26
CA GLN A 97 -1.57 17.75 33.34
C GLN A 97 -0.92 17.91 31.97
N ARG A 98 -0.80 16.83 31.20
CA ARG A 98 -0.29 16.85 29.82
C ARG A 98 -1.14 17.74 28.91
N GLU A 99 -2.46 17.60 28.96
CA GLU A 99 -3.36 18.46 28.19
C GLU A 99 -3.22 19.94 28.57
N THR A 100 -3.07 20.24 29.86
CA THR A 100 -2.88 21.62 30.35
C THR A 100 -1.56 22.20 29.86
N LEU A 101 -0.46 21.45 29.97
CA LEU A 101 0.85 21.85 29.46
C LEU A 101 0.82 22.03 27.95
N GLN A 102 0.17 21.11 27.23
CA GLN A 102 0.05 21.18 25.77
C GLN A 102 -0.74 22.43 25.34
N ARG A 103 -1.79 22.79 26.06
CA ARG A 103 -2.53 24.05 25.82
C ARG A 103 -1.66 25.27 26.09
N GLN A 104 -0.91 25.32 27.19
CA GLN A 104 -0.01 26.44 27.49
C GLN A 104 1.08 26.60 26.42
N ILE A 105 1.66 25.48 25.96
CA ILE A 105 2.64 25.49 24.86
C ILE A 105 1.99 26.01 23.58
N ALA A 106 0.78 25.56 23.24
CA ALA A 106 0.06 26.02 22.06
C ALA A 106 -0.28 27.52 22.14
N GLU A 107 -0.69 28.03 23.29
CA GLU A 107 -0.95 29.45 23.52
C GLU A 107 0.32 30.30 23.40
N MET A 108 1.44 29.83 23.98
CA MET A 108 2.73 30.50 23.87
C MET A 108 3.22 30.53 22.41
N GLN A 109 3.09 29.43 21.69
CA GLN A 109 3.42 29.38 20.26
C GLN A 109 2.55 30.34 19.44
N ARG A 110 1.24 30.43 19.71
CA ARG A 110 0.35 31.39 19.05
C ARG A 110 0.72 32.84 19.38
N ALA A 111 1.15 33.12 20.61
CA ALA A 111 1.58 34.46 21.01
C ALA A 111 2.95 34.86 20.44
N SER A 112 3.84 33.89 20.22
CA SER A 112 5.17 34.10 19.63
C SER A 112 5.18 34.07 18.10
N GLN A 113 4.10 33.68 17.44
CA GLN A 113 4.01 33.78 15.99
C GLN A 113 3.93 35.26 15.58
N PRO A 114 4.90 35.76 14.78
CA PRO A 114 4.81 37.11 14.25
C PRO A 114 3.54 37.21 13.42
N ARG A 115 2.71 38.22 13.71
CA ARG A 115 1.53 38.49 12.88
C ARG A 115 2.02 38.77 11.46
N PRO A 116 1.47 38.11 10.42
CA PRO A 116 1.84 38.41 9.06
C PRO A 116 1.55 39.89 8.80
N HIS A 117 2.59 40.65 8.46
CA HIS A 117 2.43 42.03 8.05
C HIS A 117 1.68 42.00 6.72
N THR A 118 0.49 42.60 6.70
CA THR A 118 -0.21 42.85 5.43
C THR A 118 0.53 44.03 4.80
N PRO A 119 1.10 43.90 3.59
CA PRO A 119 1.72 45.03 2.90
C PRO A 119 0.72 46.19 2.84
N ASP A 120 1.14 47.39 3.25
CA ASP A 120 0.26 48.55 3.15
C ASP A 120 0.07 48.91 1.67
N ILE A 121 -1.17 49.19 1.28
CA ILE A 121 -1.55 49.61 -0.07
C ILE A 121 -0.77 50.86 -0.50
N PHE A 122 -0.48 51.75 0.46
CA PHE A 122 0.18 53.02 0.18
C PHE A 122 1.72 52.92 0.15
N GLU A 123 2.31 51.99 0.91
CA GLU A 123 3.77 51.80 0.96
C GLU A 123 4.25 50.81 -0.11
N ASP A 124 3.49 49.73 -0.36
CA ASP A 124 3.77 48.72 -1.39
C ASP A 124 2.46 48.23 -2.06
N PRO A 125 1.94 48.97 -3.06
CA PRO A 125 0.72 48.58 -3.75
C PRO A 125 0.85 47.25 -4.51
N HIS A 126 2.04 46.90 -4.98
CA HIS A 126 2.26 45.64 -5.71
C HIS A 126 2.23 44.44 -4.77
N GLY A 127 2.88 44.52 -3.61
CA GLY A 127 2.83 43.47 -2.59
C GLY A 127 1.42 43.24 -2.06
N PHE A 128 0.64 44.32 -1.88
CA PHE A 128 -0.77 44.20 -1.48
C PHE A 128 -1.61 43.47 -2.54
N ILE A 129 -1.47 43.83 -3.83
CA ILE A 129 -2.18 43.15 -4.91
C ILE A 129 -1.81 41.67 -4.96
N GLY A 130 -0.52 41.34 -4.87
CA GLY A 130 -0.06 39.94 -4.84
C GLY A 130 -0.66 39.14 -3.68
N GLN A 131 -0.77 39.73 -2.48
CA GLN A 131 -1.41 39.06 -1.35
C GLN A 131 -2.92 38.88 -1.56
N VAL A 132 -3.60 39.86 -2.18
CA VAL A 132 -5.02 39.74 -2.51
C VAL A 132 -5.25 38.63 -3.54
N GLU A 133 -4.38 38.53 -4.56
CA GLU A 133 -4.40 37.47 -5.56
C GLU A 133 -4.17 36.09 -4.92
N GLN A 134 -3.14 35.94 -4.08
CA GLN A 134 -2.88 34.69 -3.35
C GLN A 134 -4.08 34.24 -2.51
N ARG A 135 -4.67 35.15 -1.71
CA ARG A 135 -5.87 34.85 -0.91
C ARG A 135 -7.06 34.48 -1.79
N PHE A 136 -7.18 35.10 -2.97
CA PHE A 136 -8.23 34.78 -3.93
C PHE A 136 -8.03 33.39 -4.52
N GLU A 137 -6.81 33.03 -4.92
CA GLU A 137 -6.45 31.69 -5.43
C GLU A 137 -6.66 30.61 -4.37
N GLU A 138 -6.25 30.85 -3.12
CA GLU A 138 -6.50 29.95 -1.99
C GLU A 138 -7.99 29.71 -1.79
N ARG A 139 -8.79 30.80 -1.83
CA ARG A 139 -10.24 30.70 -1.70
C ARG A 139 -10.86 29.94 -2.86
N LEU A 140 -10.37 30.15 -4.08
CA LEU A 140 -10.85 29.46 -5.26
C LEU A 140 -10.54 27.96 -5.17
N ARG A 141 -9.30 27.58 -4.85
CA ARG A 141 -8.92 26.18 -4.58
C ARG A 141 -9.76 25.54 -3.49
N ALA A 142 -9.99 26.25 -2.39
CA ALA A 142 -10.82 25.74 -1.30
C ALA A 142 -12.28 25.52 -1.77
N GLN A 143 -12.83 26.40 -2.61
CA GLN A 143 -14.17 26.22 -3.18
C GLN A 143 -14.23 25.04 -4.14
N GLU A 144 -13.23 24.86 -5.00
CA GLU A 144 -13.12 23.73 -5.92
C GLU A 144 -13.01 22.41 -5.16
N ALA A 145 -12.14 22.34 -4.15
CA ALA A 145 -12.01 21.18 -3.28
C ALA A 145 -13.34 20.85 -2.57
N ASN A 146 -14.02 21.84 -2.00
CA ASN A 146 -15.33 21.67 -1.37
C ASN A 146 -16.42 21.24 -2.36
N PHE A 147 -16.35 21.68 -3.61
CA PHE A 147 -17.27 21.23 -4.64
C PHE A 147 -17.02 19.77 -5.01
N SER A 148 -15.76 19.40 -5.25
CA SER A 148 -15.32 18.04 -5.54
C SER A 148 -15.69 17.06 -4.42
N LEU A 149 -15.46 17.42 -3.15
CA LEU A 149 -15.86 16.59 -2.00
C LEU A 149 -17.39 16.37 -1.95
N ARG A 150 -18.18 17.42 -2.17
CA ARG A 150 -19.66 17.29 -2.23
C ARG A 150 -20.12 16.46 -3.42
N LEU A 151 -19.44 16.56 -4.56
CA LEU A 151 -19.76 15.76 -5.74
C LEU A 151 -19.46 14.29 -5.48
N ALA A 152 -18.30 13.98 -4.92
CA ALA A 152 -17.92 12.62 -4.54
C ALA A 152 -18.86 12.04 -3.47
N HIS A 153 -19.25 12.82 -2.46
CA HIS A 153 -20.26 12.39 -1.47
C HIS A 153 -21.59 12.02 -2.14
N ARG A 154 -22.07 12.83 -3.10
CA ARG A 154 -23.30 12.51 -3.86
C ARG A 154 -23.16 11.28 -4.76
N GLN A 155 -21.98 11.05 -5.33
CA GLN A 155 -21.74 9.98 -6.29
C GLN A 155 -21.51 8.62 -5.61
N TYR A 156 -20.75 8.61 -4.51
CA TYR A 156 -20.31 7.37 -3.85
C TYR A 156 -21.00 7.14 -2.49
N GLY A 157 -21.68 8.13 -1.92
CA GLY A 157 -22.45 8.00 -0.68
C GLY A 157 -21.62 7.46 0.49
N GLU A 158 -22.06 6.32 1.03
CA GLU A 158 -21.42 5.64 2.17
C GLU A 158 -19.95 5.27 1.91
N GLU A 159 -19.58 4.95 0.67
CA GLU A 159 -18.18 4.62 0.33
C GLU A 159 -17.28 5.84 0.51
N PHE A 160 -17.76 7.02 0.15
CA PHE A 160 -17.02 8.26 0.37
C PHE A 160 -16.91 8.58 1.86
N GLU A 161 -17.96 8.39 2.65
CA GLU A 161 -17.91 8.63 4.11
C GLU A 161 -16.87 7.74 4.78
N ALA A 162 -16.87 6.44 4.47
CA ALA A 162 -15.88 5.50 4.98
C ALA A 162 -14.44 5.86 4.54
N ALA A 163 -14.30 6.27 3.27
CA ALA A 163 -13.02 6.71 2.74
C ALA A 163 -12.51 7.98 3.44
N TYR A 164 -13.37 8.97 3.62
CA TYR A 164 -13.07 10.24 4.26
C TYR A 164 -12.69 10.05 5.73
N GLU A 165 -13.44 9.24 6.49
CA GLU A 165 -13.08 8.88 7.86
C GLU A 165 -11.72 8.18 7.93
N SER A 166 -11.45 7.26 7.00
CA SER A 166 -10.17 6.55 6.99
C SER A 166 -9.00 7.50 6.70
N LEU A 167 -9.22 8.55 5.91
CA LEU A 167 -8.23 9.58 5.62
C LEU A 167 -7.94 10.44 6.85
N ILE A 168 -8.98 10.84 7.60
CA ILE A 168 -8.84 11.55 8.87
C ILE A 168 -8.05 10.70 9.87
N LYS A 169 -8.40 9.41 10.01
CA LYS A 169 -7.67 8.47 10.86
C LYS A 169 -6.21 8.34 10.45
N ALA A 170 -5.90 8.32 9.15
CA ALA A 170 -4.53 8.32 8.64
C ALA A 170 -3.77 9.59 9.02
N GLY A 171 -4.40 10.75 8.89
CA GLY A 171 -3.83 12.04 9.32
C GLY A 171 -3.49 12.06 10.82
N HIS A 172 -4.40 11.57 11.67
CA HIS A 172 -4.16 11.44 13.11
C HIS A 172 -3.07 10.43 13.47
N ALA A 173 -2.94 9.35 12.68
CA ALA A 173 -1.89 8.36 12.84
C ALA A 173 -0.49 8.86 12.38
N GLY A 174 -0.40 10.07 11.83
CA GLY A 174 0.86 10.69 11.39
C GLY A 174 1.11 10.61 9.88
N ASP A 175 0.21 10.02 9.09
CA ASP A 175 0.33 9.97 7.63
C ASP A 175 -0.18 11.27 6.98
N ARG A 176 0.50 12.38 7.30
CA ARG A 176 0.18 13.70 6.75
C ARG A 176 0.43 13.78 5.24
N ILE A 177 1.37 12.99 4.73
CA ILE A 177 1.72 12.96 3.31
C ILE A 177 0.57 12.38 2.48
N ALA A 178 -0.09 11.32 2.95
CA ALA A 178 -1.27 10.80 2.27
C ALA A 178 -2.39 11.84 2.21
N VAL A 179 -2.67 12.54 3.32
CA VAL A 179 -3.69 13.60 3.39
C VAL A 179 -3.36 14.74 2.43
N GLN A 180 -2.13 15.26 2.47
CA GLN A 180 -1.69 16.34 1.58
C GLN A 180 -1.78 15.95 0.11
N ARG A 181 -1.35 14.74 -0.25
CA ARG A 181 -1.43 14.24 -1.62
C ARG A 181 -2.87 14.13 -2.12
N VAL A 182 -3.78 13.66 -1.28
CA VAL A 182 -5.21 13.55 -1.63
C VAL A 182 -5.83 14.93 -1.80
N MET A 183 -5.54 15.87 -0.90
CA MET A 183 -6.09 17.23 -0.95
C MET A 183 -5.48 18.10 -2.05
N ALA A 184 -4.23 17.84 -2.45
CA ALA A 184 -3.57 18.51 -3.56
C ALA A 184 -3.92 17.92 -4.93
N ALA A 185 -4.70 16.83 -4.99
CA ALA A 185 -5.14 16.24 -6.23
C ALA A 185 -6.08 17.19 -7.00
N ALA A 186 -6.17 17.01 -8.33
CA ALA A 186 -7.07 17.81 -9.17
C ALA A 186 -8.55 17.64 -8.76
N ASP A 187 -8.93 16.44 -8.32
CA ASP A 187 -10.22 16.13 -7.72
C ASP A 187 -10.00 15.47 -6.35
N PRO A 188 -10.00 16.25 -5.26
CA PRO A 188 -9.81 15.72 -3.91
C PRO A 188 -10.85 14.68 -3.51
N GLY A 189 -12.10 14.87 -3.90
CA GLY A 189 -13.21 13.96 -3.62
C GLY A 189 -13.05 12.58 -4.23
N GLU A 190 -12.71 12.51 -5.51
CA GLU A 190 -12.40 11.22 -6.16
C GLU A 190 -11.11 10.62 -5.60
N ALA A 191 -10.11 11.45 -5.31
CA ALA A 191 -8.84 11.01 -4.74
C ALA A 191 -9.01 10.36 -3.35
N VAL A 192 -9.92 10.86 -2.51
CA VAL A 192 -10.28 10.25 -1.21
C VAL A 192 -10.73 8.81 -1.41
N VAL A 193 -11.68 8.58 -2.31
CA VAL A 193 -12.25 7.24 -2.58
C VAL A 193 -11.20 6.31 -3.18
N LYS A 194 -10.43 6.81 -4.16
CA LYS A 194 -9.37 6.03 -4.80
C LYS A 194 -8.31 5.60 -3.81
N TRP A 195 -7.82 6.51 -2.97
CA TRP A 195 -6.84 6.21 -1.93
C TRP A 195 -7.38 5.17 -0.94
N HIS A 196 -8.65 5.27 -0.54
CA HIS A 196 -9.26 4.27 0.34
C HIS A 196 -9.33 2.89 -0.30
N ARG A 197 -9.72 2.81 -1.59
CA ARG A 197 -9.72 1.55 -2.34
C ARG A 197 -8.32 0.96 -2.45
N GLU A 198 -7.32 1.78 -2.76
CA GLU A 198 -5.91 1.36 -2.80
C GLU A 198 -5.47 0.77 -1.46
N ARG A 199 -5.81 1.43 -0.36
CA ARG A 199 -5.50 0.95 0.99
C ARG A 199 -6.20 -0.38 1.30
N GLN A 200 -7.48 -0.51 0.97
CA GLN A 200 -8.20 -1.78 1.14
C GLN A 200 -7.60 -2.89 0.27
N MET A 201 -7.16 -2.57 -0.95
CA MET A 201 -6.48 -3.54 -1.81
C MET A 201 -5.18 -4.00 -1.17
N VAL A 202 -4.34 -3.07 -0.72
CA VAL A 202 -3.07 -3.39 -0.02
C VAL A 202 -3.32 -4.20 1.24
N GLU A 203 -4.37 -3.89 2.00
CA GLU A 203 -4.75 -4.65 3.21
C GLU A 203 -5.20 -6.08 2.87
N LYS A 204 -5.98 -6.25 1.80
CA LYS A 204 -6.48 -7.57 1.36
C LYS A 204 -5.39 -8.44 0.71
N THR A 205 -4.50 -7.84 -0.08
CA THR A 205 -3.45 -8.57 -0.81
C THR A 205 -2.12 -8.63 -0.07
N GLY A 206 -1.96 -7.85 1.00
CA GLY A 206 -0.69 -7.71 1.71
C GLY A 206 0.40 -7.02 0.87
N GLY A 207 0.02 -6.29 -0.18
CA GLY A 207 0.95 -5.68 -1.14
C GLY A 207 1.48 -6.61 -2.23
N ASP A 208 1.04 -7.88 -2.27
CA ASP A 208 1.37 -8.83 -3.34
C ASP A 208 0.09 -9.41 -3.97
N LEU A 209 -0.29 -8.85 -5.12
CA LEU A 209 -1.46 -9.30 -5.87
C LEU A 209 -1.27 -10.71 -6.43
N ASP A 210 -0.06 -11.05 -6.89
CA ASP A 210 0.22 -12.35 -7.51
C ASP A 210 0.21 -13.47 -6.47
N GLY A 211 0.76 -13.22 -5.29
CA GLY A 211 0.69 -14.13 -4.16
C GLY A 211 -0.74 -14.37 -3.66
N TYR A 212 -1.56 -13.31 -3.61
CA TYR A 212 -2.97 -13.41 -3.26
C TYR A 212 -3.76 -14.25 -4.27
N LEU A 213 -3.55 -14.01 -5.58
CA LEU A 213 -4.22 -14.76 -6.64
C LEU A 213 -3.88 -16.24 -6.61
N LYS A 214 -2.61 -16.60 -6.41
CA LYS A 214 -2.20 -18.01 -6.30
C LYS A 214 -2.85 -18.73 -5.12
N LYS A 215 -2.87 -18.10 -3.94
CA LYS A 215 -3.56 -18.65 -2.77
C LYS A 215 -5.06 -18.81 -3.01
N ARG A 216 -5.68 -17.84 -3.67
CA ARG A 216 -7.09 -17.90 -4.05
C ARG A 216 -7.37 -19.01 -5.06
N GLU A 217 -6.47 -19.23 -6.01
CA GLU A 217 -6.59 -20.30 -7.00
C GLU A 217 -6.47 -21.68 -6.33
N GLU A 218 -5.51 -21.87 -5.43
CA GLU A 218 -5.36 -23.12 -4.66
C GLU A 218 -6.58 -23.37 -3.74
N GLU A 219 -7.11 -22.33 -3.11
CA GLU A 219 -8.33 -22.42 -2.27
C GLU A 219 -9.55 -22.79 -3.11
N LEU A 220 -9.74 -22.17 -4.28
CA LEU A 220 -10.85 -22.46 -5.18
C LEU A 220 -10.74 -23.86 -5.81
N LEU A 221 -9.54 -24.32 -6.15
CA LEU A 221 -9.31 -25.68 -6.63
C LEU A 221 -9.55 -26.73 -5.53
N SER A 222 -9.40 -26.34 -4.27
CA SER A 222 -9.71 -27.19 -3.12
C SER A 222 -11.18 -27.16 -2.71
N ASP A 223 -11.97 -26.19 -3.20
CA ASP A 223 -13.39 -26.06 -2.87
C ASP A 223 -14.26 -27.03 -3.71
N PRO A 224 -14.91 -28.02 -3.09
CA PRO A 224 -15.75 -28.99 -3.79
C PRO A 224 -16.99 -28.36 -4.43
N GLU A 225 -17.50 -27.22 -3.97
CA GLU A 225 -18.62 -26.52 -4.61
C GLU A 225 -18.18 -25.84 -5.91
N PHE A 226 -16.98 -25.25 -5.92
CA PHE A 226 -16.40 -24.65 -7.11
C PHE A 226 -16.13 -25.71 -8.19
N LEU A 227 -15.52 -26.84 -7.81
CA LEU A 227 -15.26 -27.95 -8.73
C LEU A 227 -16.55 -28.52 -9.35
N LYS A 228 -17.64 -28.60 -8.57
CA LYS A 228 -18.96 -29.01 -9.09
C LYS A 228 -19.49 -28.01 -10.12
N ARG A 229 -19.45 -26.71 -9.84
CA ARG A 229 -19.88 -25.67 -10.79
C ARG A 229 -19.01 -25.65 -12.05
N VAL A 230 -17.70 -25.86 -11.92
CA VAL A 230 -16.80 -25.98 -13.07
C VAL A 230 -17.14 -27.22 -13.89
N GLY A 231 -17.39 -28.37 -13.25
CA GLY A 231 -17.82 -29.60 -13.92
C GLY A 231 -19.18 -29.47 -14.61
N GLU A 232 -20.13 -28.76 -14.00
CA GLU A 232 -21.44 -28.44 -14.61
C GLU A 232 -21.29 -27.49 -15.80
N LYS A 233 -20.47 -26.45 -15.69
CA LYS A 233 -20.16 -25.55 -16.80
C LYS A 233 -19.46 -26.28 -17.94
N LEU A 234 -18.48 -27.13 -17.63
CA LEU A 234 -17.79 -27.93 -18.63
C LEU A 234 -18.75 -28.90 -19.32
N ARG A 235 -19.61 -29.58 -18.56
CA ARG A 235 -20.65 -30.47 -19.09
C ARG A 235 -21.66 -29.70 -19.96
N ALA A 236 -22.09 -28.51 -19.53
CA ALA A 236 -23.00 -27.66 -20.29
C ALA A 236 -22.34 -27.16 -21.59
N GLN A 237 -21.05 -26.78 -21.54
CA GLN A 237 -20.28 -26.35 -22.70
C GLN A 237 -20.03 -27.50 -23.70
N GLN A 238 -19.86 -28.72 -23.20
CA GLN A 238 -19.76 -29.94 -24.00
C GLN A 238 -21.11 -30.32 -24.63
N ALA A 239 -22.21 -30.10 -23.91
CA ALA A 239 -23.57 -30.32 -24.43
C ALA A 239 -24.02 -29.22 -25.42
N SER A 240 -23.45 -28.01 -25.33
CA SER A 240 -23.76 -26.88 -26.21
C SER A 240 -22.79 -26.72 -27.38
N THR A 241 -21.89 -27.68 -27.63
CA THR A 241 -21.04 -27.71 -28.83
C THR A 241 -21.65 -28.68 -29.85
N PRO A 242 -22.49 -28.21 -30.80
CA PRO A 242 -22.96 -29.06 -31.88
C PRO A 242 -21.81 -29.25 -32.87
N GLY A 243 -21.36 -30.51 -33.03
CA GLY A 243 -20.64 -30.93 -34.23
C GLY A 243 -19.12 -30.74 -34.26
N ARG A 244 -18.39 -30.99 -33.16
CA ARG A 244 -16.96 -31.32 -33.31
C ARG A 244 -16.85 -32.83 -33.60
N PRO A 245 -16.55 -33.27 -34.84
CA PRO A 245 -16.35 -34.68 -35.11
C PRO A 245 -15.19 -35.17 -34.24
N ALA A 246 -15.32 -36.37 -33.67
CA ALA A 246 -14.21 -37.08 -33.06
C ALA A 246 -13.01 -37.02 -34.03
N PRO A 247 -11.77 -36.81 -33.55
CA PRO A 247 -10.61 -36.90 -34.44
C PRO A 247 -10.68 -38.26 -35.12
N VAL A 248 -10.91 -38.25 -36.43
CA VAL A 248 -10.90 -39.45 -37.24
C VAL A 248 -9.46 -39.93 -37.22
N VAL A 249 -9.15 -40.82 -36.29
CA VAL A 249 -7.87 -41.53 -36.28
C VAL A 249 -7.94 -42.50 -37.45
N ASN A 250 -7.61 -42.00 -38.64
CA ASN A 250 -7.33 -42.82 -39.80
C ASN A 250 -6.00 -43.53 -39.53
N LEU A 251 -6.03 -44.60 -38.72
CA LEU A 251 -4.90 -45.53 -38.71
C LEU A 251 -4.88 -46.18 -40.10
N PRO A 252 -3.81 -45.97 -40.90
CA PRO A 252 -3.69 -46.66 -42.17
C PRO A 252 -3.73 -48.17 -41.93
N PRO A 253 -4.43 -48.94 -42.78
CA PRO A 253 -4.46 -50.39 -42.65
C PRO A 253 -3.03 -50.92 -42.65
N SER A 254 -2.70 -51.67 -41.60
CA SER A 254 -1.41 -52.31 -41.39
C SER A 254 -0.94 -53.01 -42.67
N LEU A 255 0.22 -52.61 -43.16
CA LEU A 255 0.98 -53.25 -44.23
C LEU A 255 1.45 -54.64 -43.77
N SER A 256 0.54 -55.59 -43.67
CA SER A 256 0.81 -56.98 -43.32
C SER A 256 0.83 -57.89 -44.55
N ARG A 257 1.43 -57.43 -45.65
CA ARG A 257 1.72 -58.14 -46.92
C ARG A 257 2.34 -57.08 -47.85
N THR A 258 3.64 -57.04 -48.13
CA THR A 258 4.53 -58.01 -48.80
C THR A 258 5.97 -57.42 -48.88
N PRO A 259 7.00 -58.13 -49.38
CA PRO A 259 8.24 -58.44 -48.67
C PRO A 259 9.42 -57.45 -48.88
N SER A 260 10.46 -57.67 -48.07
CA SER A 260 11.82 -57.13 -48.14
C SER A 260 12.38 -56.86 -49.55
N ALA A 261 12.85 -55.63 -49.78
CA ALA A 261 13.95 -55.30 -50.69
C ALA A 261 14.65 -54.01 -50.22
N ALA A 262 15.97 -53.95 -50.42
CA ALA A 262 16.97 -53.13 -49.74
C ALA A 262 17.09 -51.67 -50.27
N PRO A 263 17.95 -50.82 -49.69
CA PRO A 263 17.75 -49.38 -49.55
C PRO A 263 18.31 -48.57 -50.74
N ALA A 264 17.68 -47.45 -51.05
CA ALA A 264 18.32 -46.35 -51.74
C ALA A 264 17.59 -45.02 -51.53
N ALA A 265 18.41 -44.00 -51.25
CA ALA A 265 18.16 -42.56 -51.43
C ALA A 265 17.14 -41.88 -50.52
N SER A 266 17.67 -41.28 -49.45
CA SER A 266 17.10 -40.11 -48.79
C SER A 266 17.05 -38.93 -49.77
N ASP A 267 15.85 -38.58 -50.23
CA ASP A 267 15.59 -37.27 -50.81
C ASP A 267 14.15 -36.83 -50.54
N GLY A 268 14.01 -35.63 -50.01
CA GLY A 268 12.76 -34.87 -49.95
C GLY A 268 11.72 -35.31 -48.93
N GLY A 269 11.80 -34.81 -47.69
CA GLY A 269 10.66 -34.82 -46.79
C GLY A 269 11.00 -34.42 -45.36
N ASP A 270 10.62 -33.19 -45.00
CA ASP A 270 10.41 -32.71 -43.63
C ASP A 270 11.66 -32.57 -42.73
N ASP A 271 12.47 -31.56 -43.07
CA ASP A 271 13.36 -30.92 -42.09
C ASP A 271 12.50 -30.12 -41.09
N MET A 272 12.28 -30.70 -39.91
CA MET A 272 11.56 -30.09 -38.78
C MET A 272 12.41 -29.11 -37.96
N SER A 273 13.58 -28.70 -38.47
CA SER A 273 14.31 -27.59 -37.88
C SER A 273 13.59 -26.27 -38.11
N ASP A 274 13.84 -25.31 -37.23
CA ASP A 274 13.25 -23.96 -37.29
C ASP A 274 13.45 -23.32 -38.68
N ALA A 275 14.59 -23.60 -39.32
CA ALA A 275 14.92 -23.17 -40.67
C ALA A 275 14.00 -23.78 -41.76
N GLY A 276 13.56 -25.03 -41.59
CA GLY A 276 12.58 -25.68 -42.47
C GLY A 276 11.18 -25.06 -42.34
N LEU A 277 10.80 -24.70 -41.12
CA LEU A 277 9.52 -24.06 -40.80
C LEU A 277 9.45 -22.62 -41.38
N PHE A 278 10.54 -21.86 -41.30
CA PHE A 278 10.65 -20.55 -41.94
C PHE A 278 10.57 -20.62 -43.47
N ARG A 279 11.20 -21.63 -44.10
CA ARG A 279 11.12 -21.81 -45.56
C ARG A 279 9.71 -22.17 -46.03
N HIS A 280 8.95 -22.93 -45.23
CA HIS A 280 7.58 -23.28 -45.56
C HIS A 280 6.62 -22.08 -45.44
N ALA A 281 6.87 -21.16 -44.50
CA ALA A 281 6.00 -19.99 -44.29
C ALA A 281 6.16 -18.89 -45.34
N VAL A 282 7.34 -18.78 -45.98
CA VAL A 282 7.65 -17.70 -46.94
C VAL A 282 7.34 -18.08 -48.39
N ARG A 283 7.00 -19.35 -48.65
CA ARG A 283 6.66 -19.83 -50.00
C ARG A 283 5.15 -19.77 -50.22
N ARG A 284 4.67 -18.61 -50.67
CA ARG A 284 3.31 -18.43 -51.21
C ARG A 284 3.35 -18.34 -52.73
#